data_AF-A0A7Y4VYD3-F1
#
_entry.id   AF-A0A7Y4VYD3-F1
#
_cell.length_a   1.000
_cell.length_b   1.000
_cell.length_c   1.000
_cell.angle_alpha   90.00
_cell.angle_beta   90.00
_cell.angle_gamma   90.00
#
_symmetry.space_group_name_H-M   'P 1'
#
loop_
_entity.id
_entity.type
_entity.pdbx_description
1 polymer ?
#
loop_
_entity_poly.entity_id
_entity_poly.type
_entity_poly.pdbx_seq_one_letter_code
_entity_poly.pdbx_strand_id
1 'polypeptide(L)'
;MRTCRCPLIFVFASGLAACGGGTTGPGPNPNVLLPPAEACASIAPTVLAVGQHLIVDPSASSGCLKLPAAGAAGAEYLMVLASGSGQRTTTGVQGGYFLRAATTAAVTSSEGVMGPAAAPLVSVARPSFAQEFDARLRDRERELAALPGSRIAPLTAPAVAAAPPLVGDVKSFKVCSNLGCTSFANVSATARFVGAHAAIYVDNDVPPNDPLQPADFAELGTAFDTYHYPIDTTAFGRESDLDNNQVVIILMTDAVNALTTDCANGRVVGFFYGGDLLTGPNSNRAEVFYTIVPAPPTPNCSVVTRRLAVDNLKPTLIHEFQHMISFNQHVLVRSGSSEETWLNEGFSHFAEELGGRLIPNAECTPAFTSCRSQYTSGNILNSYDYFKNPESFFLVGPSSSNGTLQERGASWHFLRWVLDQYASDSILATATSRAMVATNQTGVANVQAATGASFATMVPQWLMASYLDDGNDLPEEATGRLRLKSWGLRAIWTNPANQKVNNGPFEGFPLLPETISGVFSRSGVLRGGSGRHFRVTQPSNGPVLNIHVVKNSSGDPLDAAVVARYGIVRIR
;
A
#
# COMPACT_ATOMS: atom_id res chain seq x y z
N MET A 1 48.41 14.65 -71.32
CA MET A 1 48.58 16.12 -71.27
C MET A 1 48.68 16.50 -69.80
N ARG A 2 49.91 16.70 -69.33
CA ARG A 2 50.52 18.01 -69.05
C ARG A 2 49.89 18.63 -67.80
N THR A 3 50.47 18.38 -66.62
CA THR A 3 51.57 19.15 -65.93
C THR A 3 50.92 20.06 -64.87
N CYS A 4 51.44 20.31 -63.68
CA CYS A 4 52.74 20.16 -63.02
C CYS A 4 52.47 20.27 -61.49
N ARG A 5 53.09 19.48 -60.60
CA ARG A 5 54.39 19.71 -59.90
C ARG A 5 54.39 21.04 -59.11
N CYS A 6 54.85 21.13 -57.85
CA CYS A 6 56.13 20.68 -57.28
C CYS A 6 56.16 21.05 -55.74
N PRO A 7 57.23 20.77 -54.96
CA PRO A 7 57.13 19.82 -53.85
C PRO A 7 57.97 20.17 -52.59
N LEU A 8 58.11 19.18 -51.70
CA LEU A 8 59.26 18.82 -50.84
C LEU A 8 59.90 19.87 -49.90
N ILE A 9 60.21 19.42 -48.67
CA ILE A 9 61.60 19.22 -48.23
C ILE A 9 61.60 18.27 -47.01
N PHE A 10 62.38 17.20 -47.13
CA PHE A 10 62.93 16.41 -46.02
C PHE A 10 64.31 16.97 -45.69
N VAL A 11 64.64 17.18 -44.42
CA VAL A 11 66.02 17.24 -43.93
C VAL A 11 66.13 16.37 -42.69
N PHE A 12 66.98 15.34 -42.80
CA PHE A 12 67.59 14.60 -41.69
C PHE A 12 68.82 15.38 -41.21
N ALA A 13 69.01 15.52 -39.89
CA ALA A 13 70.31 15.37 -39.21
C ALA A 13 70.18 15.60 -37.69
N SER A 14 70.25 14.49 -36.94
CA SER A 14 71.08 14.24 -35.75
C SER A 14 71.38 15.34 -34.72
N GLY A 15 71.09 15.05 -33.45
CA GLY A 15 71.88 15.59 -32.34
C GLY A 15 71.25 15.53 -30.95
N LEU A 16 71.70 14.54 -30.17
CA LEU A 16 71.82 14.52 -28.70
C LEU A 16 70.58 14.24 -27.83
N ALA A 17 70.72 13.14 -27.10
CA ALA A 17 69.92 12.72 -25.98
C ALA A 17 69.92 13.75 -24.85
N ALA A 18 68.75 13.96 -24.25
CA ALA A 18 68.62 14.25 -22.83
C ALA A 18 67.35 13.56 -22.33
N CYS A 19 67.52 12.55 -21.47
CA CYS A 19 66.43 11.93 -20.73
C CYS A 19 65.81 12.96 -19.79
N GLY A 20 64.52 13.26 -19.99
CA GLY A 20 63.69 13.99 -19.04
C GLY A 20 62.38 13.24 -18.87
N GLY A 21 62.30 12.39 -17.85
CA GLY A 21 61.10 11.64 -17.51
C GLY A 21 59.97 12.58 -17.10
N GLY A 22 58.96 12.69 -17.95
CA GLY A 22 57.63 13.18 -17.58
C GLY A 22 56.67 12.00 -17.63
N THR A 23 56.37 11.43 -16.47
CA THR A 23 55.33 10.41 -16.33
C THR A 23 54.00 10.99 -16.81
N THR A 24 53.52 10.52 -17.96
CA THR A 24 52.11 10.63 -18.32
C THR A 24 51.33 9.91 -17.23
N GLY A 25 50.75 10.66 -16.29
CA GLY A 25 49.81 10.12 -15.33
C GLY A 25 48.69 9.38 -16.08
N PRO A 26 48.10 8.33 -15.48
CA PRO A 26 47.00 7.63 -16.10
C PRO A 26 45.88 8.64 -16.34
N GLY A 27 45.35 8.69 -17.57
CA GLY A 27 44.14 9.46 -17.86
C GLY A 27 43.02 9.07 -16.90
N PRO A 28 42.09 9.99 -16.57
CA PRO A 28 41.03 9.73 -15.60
C PRO A 28 40.30 8.44 -16.00
N ASN A 29 40.31 7.47 -15.09
CA ASN A 29 39.59 6.22 -15.26
C ASN A 29 38.09 6.57 -15.39
N PRO A 30 37.43 6.23 -16.52
CA PRO A 30 36.03 6.61 -16.76
C PRO A 30 35.03 6.01 -15.76
N ASN A 31 35.50 5.18 -14.81
CA ASN A 31 34.69 4.48 -13.81
C ASN A 31 34.84 5.03 -12.37
N VAL A 32 35.41 6.22 -12.16
CA VAL A 32 35.48 6.81 -10.80
C VAL A 32 34.26 7.67 -10.55
N LEU A 33 33.37 7.19 -9.68
CA LEU A 33 32.21 7.93 -9.22
C LEU A 33 32.64 9.20 -8.44
N LEU A 34 32.44 10.37 -9.04
CA LEU A 34 32.84 11.67 -8.48
C LEU A 34 32.30 11.89 -7.06
N PRO A 35 33.07 12.53 -6.16
CA PRO A 35 32.57 12.95 -4.86
C PRO A 35 31.31 13.83 -5.00
N PRO A 36 30.35 13.78 -4.04
CA PRO A 36 29.10 14.55 -4.14
C PRO A 36 29.31 16.06 -4.36
N ALA A 37 30.35 16.66 -3.77
CA ALA A 37 30.65 18.08 -3.95
C ALA A 37 31.02 18.45 -5.39
N GLU A 38 31.69 17.55 -6.11
CA GLU A 38 32.06 17.74 -7.51
C GLU A 38 30.90 17.38 -8.44
N ALA A 39 30.23 16.25 -8.19
CA ALA A 39 29.08 15.80 -8.96
C ALA A 39 27.94 16.85 -8.97
N CYS A 40 27.72 17.53 -7.84
CA CYS A 40 26.66 18.51 -7.68
C CYS A 40 27.13 19.96 -7.82
N ALA A 41 28.34 20.20 -8.36
CA ALA A 41 28.93 21.53 -8.44
C ALA A 41 28.08 22.53 -9.23
N SER A 42 27.47 22.07 -10.34
CA SER A 42 26.62 22.88 -11.23
C SER A 42 25.19 23.10 -10.72
N ILE A 43 24.79 22.40 -9.65
CA ILE A 43 23.43 22.49 -9.11
C ILE A 43 23.32 23.69 -8.16
N ALA A 44 22.26 24.47 -8.33
CA ALA A 44 21.94 25.58 -7.44
C ALA A 44 21.47 25.06 -6.06
N PRO A 45 21.83 25.73 -4.95
CA PRO A 45 21.29 25.38 -3.63
C PRO A 45 19.77 25.49 -3.56
N THR A 46 19.12 24.46 -3.01
CA THR A 46 17.70 24.45 -2.69
C THR A 46 17.47 25.19 -1.37
N VAL A 47 16.92 26.40 -1.46
CA VAL A 47 16.62 27.25 -0.30
C VAL A 47 15.16 27.07 0.08
N LEU A 48 14.91 26.69 1.34
CA LEU A 48 13.57 26.51 1.90
C LEU A 48 13.43 27.36 3.17
N ALA A 49 12.29 28.01 3.34
CA ALA A 49 11.86 28.52 4.64
C ALA A 49 11.46 27.35 5.56
N VAL A 50 11.45 27.58 6.88
CA VAL A 50 10.94 26.58 7.84
C VAL A 50 9.49 26.25 7.52
N GLY A 51 9.16 24.95 7.47
CA GLY A 51 7.85 24.46 7.05
C GLY A 51 7.62 24.48 5.54
N GLN A 52 8.55 25.00 4.71
CA GLN A 52 8.42 24.91 3.26
C GLN A 52 8.92 23.55 2.77
N HIS A 53 8.18 22.94 1.84
CA HIS A 53 8.56 21.69 1.20
C HIS A 53 8.69 21.83 -0.32
N LEU A 54 9.47 20.92 -0.92
CA LEU A 54 9.67 20.82 -2.36
C LEU A 54 9.76 19.34 -2.77
N ILE A 55 9.35 19.05 -4.00
CA ILE A 55 9.55 17.76 -4.64
C ILE A 55 10.46 17.96 -5.84
N VAL A 56 11.53 17.17 -5.92
CA VAL A 56 12.54 17.29 -6.97
C VAL A 56 12.62 15.98 -7.75
N ASP A 57 12.70 16.09 -9.08
CA ASP A 57 13.03 14.97 -9.96
C ASP A 57 14.57 14.84 -10.05
N PRO A 58 15.20 13.82 -9.45
CA PRO A 58 16.63 13.60 -9.53
C PRO A 58 17.13 13.42 -10.97
N SER A 59 16.31 12.95 -11.90
CA SER A 59 16.75 12.80 -13.30
C SER A 59 17.04 14.15 -13.96
N ALA A 60 16.40 15.23 -13.51
CA ALA A 60 16.63 16.59 -14.01
C ALA A 60 17.91 17.23 -13.45
N SER A 61 18.49 16.66 -12.40
CA SER A 61 19.71 17.17 -11.75
C SER A 61 20.84 16.14 -11.69
N SER A 62 20.80 15.11 -12.53
CA SER A 62 21.77 14.01 -12.51
C SER A 62 21.94 13.37 -11.11
N GLY A 63 20.86 13.27 -10.36
CA GLY A 63 20.84 12.69 -9.01
C GLY A 63 21.26 13.66 -7.90
N CYS A 64 21.45 14.95 -8.20
CA CYS A 64 21.97 15.90 -7.22
C CYS A 64 20.90 16.73 -6.52
N LEU A 65 21.09 16.94 -5.22
CA LEU A 65 20.39 17.89 -4.36
C LEU A 65 21.42 18.64 -3.53
N LYS A 66 21.37 19.97 -3.53
CA LYS A 66 22.34 20.81 -2.82
C LYS A 66 21.62 21.64 -1.77
N LEU A 67 22.03 21.55 -0.51
CA LEU A 67 21.49 22.37 0.57
C LEU A 67 22.48 23.50 0.89
N PRO A 68 21.98 24.74 1.12
CA PRO A 68 22.84 25.89 1.41
C PRO A 68 23.61 25.69 2.72
N ALA A 69 24.61 26.53 2.95
CA ALA A 69 25.23 26.61 4.27
C ALA A 69 24.16 26.99 5.31
N ALA A 70 24.23 26.38 6.48
CA ALA A 70 23.32 26.66 7.58
C ALA A 70 23.70 27.98 8.29
N GLY A 71 22.71 28.64 8.87
CA GLY A 71 22.94 29.82 9.72
C GLY A 71 23.41 29.46 11.13
N ALA A 72 23.47 30.45 12.01
CA ALA A 72 23.93 30.28 13.40
C ALA A 72 23.10 29.28 14.22
N ALA A 73 21.83 29.04 13.87
CA ALA A 73 20.98 28.05 14.52
C ALA A 73 21.16 26.61 13.99
N GLY A 74 22.01 26.42 12.97
CA GLY A 74 22.05 25.20 12.18
C GLY A 74 20.86 25.12 11.22
N ALA A 75 20.69 23.96 10.59
CA ALA A 75 19.53 23.66 9.75
C ALA A 75 19.17 22.18 9.88
N GLU A 76 17.88 21.88 9.73
CA GLU A 76 17.37 20.53 9.75
C GLU A 76 16.29 20.33 8.70
N TYR A 77 16.33 19.19 8.02
CA TYR A 77 15.36 18.82 7.01
C TYR A 77 14.93 17.38 7.21
N LEU A 78 13.67 17.10 6.89
CA LEU A 78 13.25 15.76 6.53
C LEU A 78 13.39 15.63 5.02
N MET A 79 14.10 14.59 4.58
CA MET A 79 14.20 14.20 3.19
C MET A 79 13.61 12.80 3.02
N VAL A 80 12.78 12.60 2.01
CA VAL A 80 12.33 11.28 1.56
C VAL A 80 12.88 11.02 0.16
N LEU A 81 13.49 9.86 -0.04
CA LEU A 81 13.77 9.32 -1.37
C LEU A 81 12.69 8.29 -1.68
N ALA A 82 11.86 8.57 -2.67
CA ALA A 82 10.66 7.78 -2.96
C ALA A 82 10.61 7.32 -4.42
N SER A 83 9.89 6.24 -4.66
CA SER A 83 9.46 5.79 -5.98
C SER A 83 8.12 6.43 -6.32
N GLY A 84 8.09 7.25 -7.37
CA GLY A 84 6.85 7.75 -7.95
C GLY A 84 6.20 6.77 -8.94
N SER A 85 6.70 5.54 -9.03
CA SER A 85 6.20 4.56 -9.98
C SER A 85 4.83 4.03 -9.59
N GLY A 86 3.85 4.28 -10.46
CA GLY A 86 2.49 3.77 -10.37
C GLY A 86 2.21 2.57 -11.27
N GLN A 87 3.25 1.97 -11.87
CA GLN A 87 3.08 0.93 -12.88
C GLN A 87 2.92 -0.44 -12.24
N ARG A 88 1.81 -1.11 -12.55
CA ARG A 88 1.59 -2.53 -12.21
C ARG A 88 2.38 -3.42 -13.17
N THR A 89 3.22 -4.29 -12.64
CA THR A 89 3.95 -5.32 -13.41
C THR A 89 3.90 -6.65 -12.66
N THR A 90 4.28 -7.75 -13.34
CA THR A 90 4.27 -9.08 -12.70
C THR A 90 5.15 -9.16 -11.47
N THR A 91 6.34 -8.53 -11.51
CA THR A 91 7.32 -8.56 -10.42
C THR A 91 7.35 -7.29 -9.57
N GLY A 92 6.48 -6.33 -9.87
CA GLY A 92 6.55 -4.98 -9.32
C GLY A 92 7.71 -4.18 -9.92
N VAL A 93 7.59 -2.85 -9.89
CA VAL A 93 8.70 -1.97 -10.26
C VAL A 93 9.64 -1.81 -9.08
N GLN A 94 10.92 -2.05 -9.31
CA GLN A 94 11.96 -1.83 -8.30
C GLN A 94 13.28 -1.44 -8.94
N GLY A 95 14.08 -0.64 -8.23
CA GLY A 95 15.42 -0.26 -8.68
C GLY A 95 16.33 0.13 -7.53
N GLY A 96 17.60 -0.26 -7.65
CA GLY A 96 18.63 0.07 -6.66
C GLY A 96 18.94 1.57 -6.64
N TYR A 97 19.37 2.05 -5.48
CA TYR A 97 19.98 3.37 -5.33
C TYR A 97 21.22 3.30 -4.45
N PHE A 98 22.10 4.27 -4.63
CA PHE A 98 23.25 4.59 -3.80
C PHE A 98 23.25 6.09 -3.53
N LEU A 99 22.80 6.47 -2.34
CA LEU A 99 22.79 7.84 -1.85
C LEU A 99 24.11 8.14 -1.17
N ARG A 100 24.72 9.26 -1.50
CA ARG A 100 25.92 9.78 -0.86
C ARG A 100 25.70 11.24 -0.50
N ALA A 101 26.27 11.67 0.61
CA ALA A 101 26.33 13.08 0.97
C ALA A 101 27.74 13.47 1.38
N ALA A 102 28.15 14.69 1.04
CA ALA A 102 29.42 15.25 1.48
C ALA A 102 29.32 16.78 1.58
N THR A 103 30.01 17.35 2.57
CA THR A 103 30.19 18.79 2.65
C THR A 103 31.32 19.24 1.72
N THR A 104 31.25 20.49 1.27
CA THR A 104 32.26 21.06 0.37
C THR A 104 33.67 21.10 0.99
N ALA A 105 33.80 20.96 2.31
CA ALA A 105 35.07 20.92 3.02
C ALA A 105 35.70 19.51 3.13
N ALA A 106 34.96 18.44 2.80
CA ALA A 106 35.37 17.05 3.06
C ALA A 106 36.09 16.35 1.88
N VAL A 107 36.65 17.10 0.93
CA VAL A 107 37.19 16.56 -0.35
C VAL A 107 38.48 15.72 -0.18
N THR A 108 38.98 15.48 1.04
CA THR A 108 40.28 14.81 1.26
C THR A 108 40.24 13.47 2.01
N SER A 109 39.09 12.80 2.17
CA SER A 109 39.05 11.47 2.80
C SER A 109 38.51 10.40 1.85
N SER A 110 39.29 9.34 1.63
CA SER A 110 38.85 8.12 0.94
C SER A 110 37.53 7.65 1.53
N GLU A 111 36.50 7.58 0.70
CA GLU A 111 35.16 7.16 1.12
C GLU A 111 35.20 5.72 1.61
N GLY A 112 35.03 5.52 2.92
CA GLY A 112 34.71 4.22 3.46
C GLY A 112 33.30 3.86 3.01
N VAL A 113 33.18 2.89 2.10
CA VAL A 113 31.91 2.24 1.82
C VAL A 113 31.48 1.55 3.12
N MET A 114 30.54 2.15 3.85
CA MET A 114 29.74 1.32 4.73
C MET A 114 28.98 0.39 3.80
N GLY A 115 29.38 -0.88 3.79
CA GLY A 115 28.50 -1.95 3.33
C GLY A 115 27.15 -1.81 4.03
N PRO A 116 26.08 -2.39 3.48
CA PRO A 116 24.74 -2.23 4.05
C PRO A 116 24.87 -2.38 5.56
N ALA A 117 24.55 -1.34 6.33
CA ALA A 117 24.17 -1.58 7.70
C ALA A 117 23.11 -2.66 7.55
N ALA A 118 23.40 -3.86 8.04
CA ALA A 118 22.41 -4.91 8.07
C ALA A 118 21.23 -4.20 8.72
N ALA A 119 20.21 -3.89 7.91
CA ALA A 119 18.91 -3.63 8.48
C ALA A 119 18.75 -4.81 9.45
N PRO A 120 18.37 -4.58 10.72
CA PRO A 120 17.98 -5.72 11.53
C PRO A 120 17.13 -6.58 10.60
N LEU A 121 17.46 -7.86 10.48
CA LEU A 121 16.66 -8.80 9.72
C LEU A 121 15.29 -8.76 10.40
N VAL A 122 14.48 -7.77 10.03
CA VAL A 122 13.05 -7.86 10.07
C VAL A 122 12.87 -9.01 9.12
N SER A 123 12.71 -10.21 9.69
CA SER A 123 12.22 -11.33 8.91
C SER A 123 11.04 -10.74 8.15
N VAL A 124 11.14 -10.70 6.82
CA VAL A 124 9.97 -10.39 6.01
C VAL A 124 9.02 -11.49 6.42
N ALA A 125 8.07 -11.14 7.30
CA ALA A 125 7.14 -12.10 7.85
C ALA A 125 6.52 -12.77 6.64
N ARG A 126 6.53 -14.11 6.62
CA ARG A 126 5.88 -14.81 5.52
C ARG A 126 4.45 -14.30 5.45
N PRO A 127 3.94 -13.94 4.25
CA PRO A 127 2.57 -13.53 4.13
C PRO A 127 1.68 -14.62 4.74
N SER A 128 0.64 -14.21 5.43
CA SER A 128 -0.33 -15.14 5.97
C SER A 128 -1.09 -15.84 4.84
N PHE A 129 -1.64 -17.03 5.13
CA PHE A 129 -2.53 -17.72 4.22
C PHE A 129 -3.69 -16.84 3.75
N ALA A 130 -4.22 -15.99 4.63
CA ALA A 130 -5.30 -15.06 4.30
C ALA A 130 -4.91 -14.09 3.20
N GLN A 131 -3.68 -13.58 3.28
CA GLN A 131 -3.20 -12.56 2.37
C GLN A 131 -2.82 -13.13 1.01
N GLU A 132 -2.14 -14.26 1.02
CA GLU A 132 -1.86 -15.00 -0.20
C GLU A 132 -3.15 -15.44 -0.90
N PHE A 133 -4.14 -15.90 -0.13
CA PHE A 133 -5.45 -16.25 -0.68
C PHE A 133 -6.13 -15.05 -1.35
N ASP A 134 -6.28 -13.94 -0.64
CA ASP A 134 -6.93 -12.74 -1.16
C ASP A 134 -6.21 -12.20 -2.42
N ALA A 135 -4.88 -12.06 -2.38
CA ALA A 135 -4.15 -11.55 -3.55
C ALA A 135 -4.34 -12.45 -4.80
N ARG A 136 -4.30 -13.78 -4.61
CA ARG A 136 -4.61 -14.75 -5.68
C ARG A 136 -6.07 -14.66 -6.13
N LEU A 137 -7.00 -14.42 -5.22
CA LEU A 137 -8.42 -14.26 -5.52
C LEU A 137 -8.68 -13.02 -6.39
N ARG A 138 -8.07 -11.88 -6.06
CA ARG A 138 -8.17 -10.63 -6.83
C ARG A 138 -7.58 -10.74 -8.24
N ASP A 139 -6.46 -11.46 -8.38
CA ASP A 139 -5.89 -11.77 -9.69
C ASP A 139 -6.79 -12.73 -10.49
N ARG A 140 -7.33 -13.76 -9.83
CA ARG A 140 -8.26 -14.70 -10.46
C ARG A 140 -9.53 -14.02 -10.98
N GLU A 141 -10.08 -13.09 -10.22
CA GLU A 141 -11.22 -12.27 -10.62
C GLU A 141 -10.92 -11.44 -11.88
N ARG A 142 -9.74 -10.82 -11.93
CA ARG A 142 -9.28 -10.07 -13.10
C ARG A 142 -9.19 -10.96 -14.33
N GLU A 143 -8.59 -12.14 -14.19
CA GLU A 143 -8.50 -13.13 -15.28
C GLU A 143 -9.88 -13.51 -15.80
N LEU A 144 -10.81 -13.85 -14.90
CA LEU A 144 -12.17 -14.24 -15.25
C LEU A 144 -12.95 -13.11 -15.92
N ALA A 145 -12.84 -11.89 -15.40
CA ALA A 145 -13.49 -10.70 -15.95
C ALA A 145 -12.96 -10.29 -17.35
N ALA A 146 -11.75 -10.73 -17.70
CA ALA A 146 -11.13 -10.52 -19.01
C ALA A 146 -11.50 -11.60 -20.05
N LEU A 147 -12.08 -12.74 -19.64
CA LEU A 147 -12.51 -13.77 -20.58
C LEU A 147 -13.67 -13.28 -21.46
N PRO A 148 -13.62 -13.48 -22.79
CA PRO A 148 -14.73 -13.13 -23.68
C PRO A 148 -16.03 -13.83 -23.27
N GLY A 149 -17.12 -13.07 -23.09
CA GLY A 149 -18.44 -13.62 -22.75
C GLY A 149 -18.58 -14.11 -21.30
N SER A 150 -17.60 -13.85 -20.42
CA SER A 150 -17.73 -14.19 -18.99
C SER A 150 -18.72 -13.31 -18.25
N ARG A 151 -19.01 -12.13 -18.80
CA ARG A 151 -19.96 -11.17 -18.24
C ARG A 151 -21.37 -11.55 -18.62
N ILE A 152 -22.28 -11.37 -17.68
CA ILE A 152 -23.70 -11.61 -17.90
C ILE A 152 -24.21 -10.47 -18.77
N ALA A 153 -24.75 -10.81 -19.94
CA ALA A 153 -25.37 -9.82 -20.81
C ALA A 153 -26.57 -9.18 -20.08
N PRO A 154 -26.82 -7.87 -20.23
CA PRO A 154 -28.02 -7.25 -19.69
C PRO A 154 -29.25 -8.03 -20.18
N LEU A 155 -30.06 -8.55 -19.26
CA LEU A 155 -31.28 -9.26 -19.62
C LEU A 155 -32.19 -8.31 -20.41
N THR A 156 -32.59 -8.71 -21.62
CA THR A 156 -33.49 -7.93 -22.49
C THR A 156 -34.96 -8.04 -22.08
N ALA A 157 -35.27 -8.90 -21.10
CA ALA A 157 -36.59 -9.04 -20.49
C ALA A 157 -36.49 -8.74 -18.98
N PRO A 158 -37.53 -8.15 -18.36
CA PRO A 158 -37.56 -8.03 -16.90
C PRO A 158 -37.53 -9.44 -16.31
N ALA A 159 -36.49 -9.74 -15.53
CA ALA A 159 -36.50 -10.94 -14.71
C ALA A 159 -37.67 -10.86 -13.73
N VAL A 160 -38.38 -11.98 -13.52
CA VAL A 160 -39.33 -12.07 -12.41
C VAL A 160 -38.52 -11.85 -11.12
N ALA A 161 -38.95 -10.90 -10.28
CA ALA A 161 -38.39 -10.72 -8.94
C ALA A 161 -38.44 -12.05 -8.20
N ALA A 162 -37.27 -12.60 -7.86
CA ALA A 162 -37.23 -13.72 -6.94
C ALA A 162 -37.61 -13.17 -5.56
N ALA A 163 -38.42 -13.92 -4.81
CA ALA A 163 -38.64 -13.55 -3.42
C ALA A 163 -37.31 -13.74 -2.66
N PRO A 164 -37.01 -12.89 -1.66
CA PRO A 164 -35.97 -13.21 -0.70
C PRO A 164 -36.19 -14.62 -0.12
N PRO A 165 -35.12 -15.35 0.21
CA PRO A 165 -35.25 -16.67 0.80
C PRO A 165 -36.03 -16.63 2.12
N LEU A 166 -36.57 -17.76 2.52
CA LEU A 166 -37.19 -17.93 3.83
C LEU A 166 -36.22 -18.64 4.79
N VAL A 167 -36.34 -18.35 6.08
CA VAL A 167 -35.64 -19.12 7.12
C VAL A 167 -36.04 -20.59 6.99
N GLY A 168 -35.06 -21.48 6.89
CA GLY A 168 -35.25 -22.90 6.63
C GLY A 168 -35.02 -23.34 5.18
N ASP A 169 -34.95 -22.41 4.23
CA ASP A 169 -34.63 -22.74 2.84
C ASP A 169 -33.22 -23.34 2.73
N VAL A 170 -33.09 -24.39 1.91
CA VAL A 170 -31.81 -25.06 1.65
C VAL A 170 -31.31 -24.68 0.26
N LYS A 171 -30.06 -24.23 0.17
CA LYS A 171 -29.38 -23.88 -1.09
C LYS A 171 -28.03 -24.59 -1.17
N SER A 172 -27.63 -24.98 -2.37
CA SER A 172 -26.30 -25.52 -2.64
C SER A 172 -25.38 -24.44 -3.19
N PHE A 173 -24.13 -24.43 -2.71
CA PHE A 173 -23.13 -23.42 -3.05
C PHE A 173 -21.85 -24.06 -3.57
N LYS A 174 -21.17 -23.36 -4.49
CA LYS A 174 -19.78 -23.62 -4.88
C LYS A 174 -18.86 -22.77 -4.00
N VAL A 175 -17.91 -23.37 -3.31
CA VAL A 175 -16.99 -22.65 -2.40
C VAL A 175 -15.55 -22.92 -2.80
N CYS A 176 -14.70 -21.89 -2.91
CA CYS A 176 -13.27 -22.08 -3.15
C CYS A 176 -12.69 -23.08 -2.14
N SER A 177 -11.98 -24.09 -2.61
CA SER A 177 -11.40 -25.15 -1.75
C SER A 177 -9.87 -25.17 -1.77
N ASN A 178 -9.23 -24.16 -2.38
CA ASN A 178 -7.78 -23.97 -2.41
C ASN A 178 -7.42 -22.48 -2.52
N LEU A 179 -6.15 -22.16 -2.29
CA LEU A 179 -5.70 -20.75 -2.27
C LEU A 179 -5.79 -20.02 -3.61
N GLY A 180 -5.88 -20.75 -4.73
CA GLY A 180 -6.03 -20.14 -6.05
C GLY A 180 -7.48 -19.95 -6.50
N CYS A 181 -8.46 -20.41 -5.69
CA CYS A 181 -9.86 -20.59 -6.10
C CYS A 181 -9.99 -21.23 -7.51
N THR A 182 -9.19 -22.27 -7.75
CA THR A 182 -9.22 -23.09 -8.96
C THR A 182 -9.93 -24.43 -8.75
N SER A 183 -10.15 -24.80 -7.49
CA SER A 183 -10.93 -25.96 -7.05
C SER A 183 -12.08 -25.51 -6.17
N PHE A 184 -13.21 -26.23 -6.21
CA PHE A 184 -14.44 -25.87 -5.52
C PHE A 184 -15.05 -27.06 -4.79
N ALA A 185 -15.51 -26.82 -3.56
CA ALA A 185 -16.38 -27.72 -2.82
C ALA A 185 -17.86 -27.43 -3.15
N ASN A 186 -18.71 -28.44 -3.02
CA ASN A 186 -20.17 -28.27 -3.02
C ASN A 186 -20.65 -28.28 -1.57
N VAL A 187 -21.25 -27.18 -1.14
CA VAL A 187 -21.76 -27.01 0.22
C VAL A 187 -23.28 -26.95 0.19
N SER A 188 -23.96 -27.76 1.00
CA SER A 188 -25.41 -27.67 1.19
C SER A 188 -25.66 -26.93 2.49
N ALA A 189 -26.33 -25.78 2.42
CA ALA A 189 -26.52 -24.92 3.58
C ALA A 189 -27.99 -24.51 3.74
N THR A 190 -28.39 -24.24 4.98
CA THR A 190 -29.74 -23.83 5.33
C THR A 190 -29.77 -22.39 5.81
N ALA A 191 -30.74 -21.59 5.34
CA ALA A 191 -30.98 -20.23 5.82
C ALA A 191 -31.35 -20.23 7.30
N ARG A 192 -30.58 -19.51 8.12
CA ARG A 192 -30.80 -19.34 9.57
C ARG A 192 -31.27 -17.95 9.96
N PHE A 193 -31.05 -16.96 9.09
CA PHE A 193 -31.53 -15.59 9.25
C PHE A 193 -31.78 -14.99 7.88
N VAL A 194 -32.83 -14.17 7.76
CA VAL A 194 -33.12 -13.36 6.58
C VAL A 194 -33.57 -11.99 7.06
N GLY A 195 -32.81 -10.97 6.67
CA GLY A 195 -33.04 -9.57 6.99
C GLY A 195 -33.47 -8.77 5.77
N ALA A 196 -33.27 -7.45 5.82
CA ALA A 196 -33.63 -6.53 4.75
C ALA A 196 -32.62 -6.57 3.58
N HIS A 197 -31.33 -6.78 3.88
CA HIS A 197 -30.24 -6.76 2.89
C HIS A 197 -29.31 -7.98 2.99
N ALA A 198 -29.47 -8.85 3.99
CA ALA A 198 -28.67 -10.07 4.11
C ALA A 198 -29.50 -11.33 4.43
N ALA A 199 -29.05 -12.46 3.91
CA ALA A 199 -29.50 -13.79 4.33
C ALA A 199 -28.31 -14.64 4.77
N ILE A 200 -28.35 -15.15 6.01
CA ILE A 200 -27.28 -15.99 6.56
C ILE A 200 -27.63 -17.46 6.35
N TYR A 201 -26.80 -18.15 5.60
CA TYR A 201 -26.84 -19.59 5.39
C TYR A 201 -25.75 -20.25 6.21
N VAL A 202 -26.09 -21.35 6.90
CA VAL A 202 -25.11 -22.16 7.62
C VAL A 202 -25.04 -23.51 6.97
N ASP A 203 -23.83 -23.91 6.62
CA ASP A 203 -23.50 -25.23 6.11
C ASP A 203 -24.06 -26.32 7.04
N ASN A 204 -24.69 -27.33 6.44
CA ASN A 204 -25.33 -28.41 7.17
C ASN A 204 -24.32 -29.40 7.78
N ASP A 205 -23.07 -29.37 7.32
CA ASP A 205 -21.99 -30.25 7.77
C ASP A 205 -21.09 -29.60 8.86
N VAL A 206 -21.42 -28.38 9.31
CA VAL A 206 -20.67 -27.69 10.38
C VAL A 206 -20.61 -28.54 11.65
N PRO A 207 -19.41 -28.80 12.21
CA PRO A 207 -19.26 -29.57 13.44
C PRO A 207 -20.03 -28.97 14.64
N PRO A 208 -20.72 -29.79 15.47
CA PRO A 208 -21.59 -29.30 16.54
C PRO A 208 -20.85 -28.93 17.85
N ASN A 209 -19.53 -28.71 17.83
CA ASN A 209 -18.71 -28.56 19.05
C ASN A 209 -18.96 -27.26 19.83
N ASP A 210 -19.26 -26.16 19.15
CA ASP A 210 -19.60 -24.85 19.73
C ASP A 210 -20.59 -24.14 18.78
N PRO A 211 -21.84 -24.63 18.69
CA PRO A 211 -22.74 -24.27 17.60
C PRO A 211 -23.17 -22.81 17.67
N LEU A 212 -23.18 -22.15 16.51
CA LEU A 212 -23.77 -20.83 16.33
C LEU A 212 -25.24 -20.84 16.78
N GLN A 213 -25.64 -19.78 17.46
CA GLN A 213 -26.97 -19.63 18.05
C GLN A 213 -27.81 -18.63 17.23
N PRO A 214 -29.16 -18.69 17.32
CA PRO A 214 -30.02 -17.71 16.67
C PRO A 214 -29.65 -16.25 16.95
N ALA A 215 -29.19 -15.95 18.16
CA ALA A 215 -28.73 -14.61 18.54
C ALA A 215 -27.46 -14.16 17.77
N ASP A 216 -26.58 -15.09 17.41
CA ASP A 216 -25.36 -14.78 16.65
C ASP A 216 -25.72 -14.38 15.21
N PHE A 217 -26.69 -15.08 14.60
CA PHE A 217 -27.18 -14.71 13.26
C PHE A 217 -27.92 -13.38 13.28
N ALA A 218 -28.76 -13.15 14.29
CA ALA A 218 -29.44 -11.86 14.45
C ALA A 218 -28.44 -10.71 14.66
N GLU A 219 -27.37 -10.93 15.43
CA GLU A 219 -26.31 -9.94 15.64
C GLU A 219 -25.61 -9.57 14.33
N LEU A 220 -25.16 -10.57 13.56
CA LEU A 220 -24.45 -10.34 12.29
C LEU A 220 -25.39 -9.71 11.23
N GLY A 221 -26.59 -10.25 11.08
CA GLY A 221 -27.56 -9.76 10.11
C GLY A 221 -28.03 -8.33 10.41
N THR A 222 -28.30 -8.01 11.68
CA THR A 222 -28.67 -6.65 12.09
C THR A 222 -27.52 -5.67 11.90
N ALA A 223 -26.29 -6.07 12.23
CA ALA A 223 -25.11 -5.23 11.99
C ALA A 223 -24.94 -4.90 10.51
N PHE A 224 -25.16 -5.89 9.63
CA PHE A 224 -25.08 -5.69 8.19
C PHE A 224 -26.18 -4.76 7.68
N ASP A 225 -27.45 -5.08 7.95
CA ASP A 225 -28.61 -4.31 7.46
C ASP A 225 -28.61 -2.86 7.97
N THR A 226 -28.29 -2.67 9.25
CA THR A 226 -28.44 -1.37 9.92
C THR A 226 -27.24 -0.46 9.69
N TYR A 227 -26.04 -1.04 9.58
CA TYR A 227 -24.80 -0.27 9.58
C TYR A 227 -23.93 -0.54 8.35
N HIS A 228 -23.48 -1.77 8.12
CA HIS A 228 -22.51 -2.04 7.04
C HIS A 228 -23.07 -1.69 5.67
N TYR A 229 -24.28 -2.15 5.37
CA TYR A 229 -24.94 -1.92 4.10
C TYR A 229 -25.12 -0.43 3.78
N PRO A 230 -25.75 0.41 4.64
CA PRO A 230 -25.88 1.83 4.35
C PRO A 230 -24.54 2.59 4.35
N ILE A 231 -23.55 2.21 5.16
CA ILE A 231 -22.23 2.85 5.16
C ILE A 231 -21.54 2.65 3.80
N ASP A 232 -21.41 1.40 3.37
CA ASP A 232 -20.68 1.09 2.14
C ASP A 232 -21.44 1.53 0.91
N THR A 233 -22.77 1.36 0.90
CA THR A 233 -23.55 1.85 -0.24
C THR A 233 -23.56 3.37 -0.35
N THR A 234 -23.32 4.07 0.76
CA THR A 234 -23.08 5.52 0.81
C THR A 234 -21.68 5.89 0.30
N ALA A 235 -20.66 5.10 0.65
CA ALA A 235 -19.27 5.42 0.38
C ALA A 235 -18.72 4.92 -0.96
N PHE A 236 -19.29 3.87 -1.55
CA PHE A 236 -18.66 3.18 -2.68
C PHE A 236 -19.58 2.98 -3.89
N GLY A 237 -20.89 2.80 -3.69
CA GLY A 237 -21.78 2.46 -4.81
C GLY A 237 -22.83 1.43 -4.42
N ARG A 238 -23.53 0.86 -5.38
CA ARG A 238 -24.38 -0.31 -5.14
C ARG A 238 -23.66 -1.57 -5.54
N GLU A 239 -23.95 -2.64 -4.84
CA GLU A 239 -23.79 -4.03 -5.27
C GLU A 239 -24.70 -4.36 -6.47
N SER A 240 -24.51 -5.53 -7.07
CA SER A 240 -25.47 -6.10 -8.01
C SER A 240 -26.56 -6.87 -7.23
N ASP A 241 -27.63 -7.28 -7.93
CA ASP A 241 -28.57 -8.29 -7.43
C ASP A 241 -28.84 -9.27 -8.56
N LEU A 242 -27.95 -10.25 -8.70
CA LEU A 242 -27.88 -11.06 -9.90
C LEU A 242 -28.94 -12.16 -9.94
N ASP A 243 -29.25 -12.76 -8.79
CA ASP A 243 -30.34 -13.74 -8.67
C ASP A 243 -31.68 -13.08 -8.28
N ASN A 244 -31.71 -11.74 -8.21
CA ASN A 244 -32.90 -10.91 -8.04
C ASN A 244 -33.65 -11.23 -6.73
N ASN A 245 -32.91 -11.61 -5.69
CA ASN A 245 -33.43 -12.06 -4.39
C ASN A 245 -33.39 -10.93 -3.34
N GLN A 246 -32.84 -9.76 -3.70
CA GLN A 246 -32.74 -8.53 -2.91
C GLN A 246 -31.85 -8.62 -1.66
N VAL A 247 -31.09 -9.70 -1.47
CA VAL A 247 -30.23 -9.93 -0.31
C VAL A 247 -28.83 -10.40 -0.70
N VAL A 248 -27.84 -9.93 0.04
CA VAL A 248 -26.50 -10.53 0.01
C VAL A 248 -26.50 -11.79 0.86
N ILE A 249 -26.01 -12.90 0.30
CA ILE A 249 -25.93 -14.18 1.00
C ILE A 249 -24.63 -14.23 1.81
N ILE A 250 -24.74 -14.53 3.09
CA ILE A 250 -23.61 -14.82 3.98
C ILE A 250 -23.58 -16.32 4.25
N LEU A 251 -22.70 -17.05 3.56
CA LEU A 251 -22.49 -18.48 3.75
C LEU A 251 -21.42 -18.74 4.82
N MET A 252 -21.85 -19.26 5.97
CA MET A 252 -20.95 -19.74 7.02
C MET A 252 -20.66 -21.23 6.82
N THR A 253 -19.40 -21.59 6.55
CA THR A 253 -19.01 -22.97 6.20
C THR A 253 -17.62 -23.34 6.73
N ASP A 254 -17.41 -24.61 7.06
CA ASP A 254 -16.11 -25.15 7.46
C ASP A 254 -15.14 -25.27 6.27
N ALA A 255 -15.63 -25.19 5.03
CA ALA A 255 -14.80 -25.09 3.83
C ALA A 255 -13.87 -23.87 3.88
N VAL A 256 -14.33 -22.74 4.45
CA VAL A 256 -13.49 -21.55 4.66
C VAL A 256 -12.42 -21.84 5.72
N ASN A 257 -12.77 -22.54 6.80
CA ASN A 257 -11.80 -22.96 7.82
C ASN A 257 -10.69 -23.83 7.23
N ALA A 258 -11.03 -24.70 6.26
CA ALA A 258 -10.12 -25.62 5.60
C ALA A 258 -9.13 -24.95 4.62
N LEU A 259 -9.37 -23.69 4.21
CA LEU A 259 -8.42 -22.93 3.38
C LEU A 259 -7.12 -22.62 4.12
N THR A 260 -7.14 -22.58 5.46
CA THR A 260 -5.96 -22.31 6.28
C THR A 260 -5.50 -23.59 6.97
N THR A 261 -4.38 -24.16 6.53
CA THR A 261 -3.79 -25.37 7.13
C THR A 261 -2.74 -25.08 8.21
N ASP A 262 -2.25 -23.84 8.28
CA ASP A 262 -1.32 -23.33 9.29
C ASP A 262 -1.69 -21.88 9.62
N CYS A 263 -1.98 -21.63 10.91
CA CYS A 263 -2.44 -20.33 11.39
C CYS A 263 -1.32 -19.47 11.99
N ALA A 264 -0.04 -19.87 11.87
CA ALA A 264 1.09 -19.17 12.49
C ALA A 264 1.16 -17.67 12.16
N ASN A 265 0.67 -17.26 10.99
CA ASN A 265 0.67 -15.87 10.56
C ASN A 265 -0.75 -15.31 10.28
N GLY A 266 -1.82 -16.05 10.58
CA GLY A 266 -3.19 -15.62 10.34
C GLY A 266 -4.06 -16.69 9.65
N ARG A 267 -5.33 -16.35 9.43
CA ARG A 267 -6.39 -17.25 8.94
C ARG A 267 -7.28 -16.52 7.95
N VAL A 268 -7.75 -17.21 6.92
CA VAL A 268 -8.88 -16.73 6.09
C VAL A 268 -10.12 -16.70 6.98
N VAL A 269 -10.65 -15.51 7.27
CA VAL A 269 -11.85 -15.31 8.12
C VAL A 269 -13.11 -15.25 7.26
N GLY A 270 -13.01 -14.60 6.10
CA GLY A 270 -14.05 -14.59 5.09
C GLY A 270 -13.52 -14.02 3.79
N PHE A 271 -14.34 -14.10 2.75
CA PHE A 271 -14.04 -13.50 1.45
C PHE A 271 -15.31 -13.31 0.62
N PHE A 272 -15.30 -12.30 -0.26
CA PHE A 272 -16.12 -12.22 -1.45
C PHE A 272 -15.37 -12.80 -2.66
N TYR A 273 -16.08 -13.48 -3.58
CA TYR A 273 -15.51 -13.97 -4.84
C TYR A 273 -16.28 -13.43 -6.06
N GLY A 274 -15.67 -12.53 -6.83
CA GLY A 274 -16.28 -11.93 -8.01
C GLY A 274 -16.63 -12.90 -9.13
N GLY A 275 -16.05 -14.11 -9.12
CA GLY A 275 -16.43 -15.17 -10.06
C GLY A 275 -17.90 -15.61 -9.92
N ASP A 276 -18.50 -15.43 -8.74
CA ASP A 276 -19.93 -15.69 -8.50
C ASP A 276 -20.87 -14.72 -9.22
N LEU A 277 -20.35 -13.58 -9.67
CA LEU A 277 -21.11 -12.60 -10.45
C LEU A 277 -20.90 -12.75 -11.97
N LEU A 278 -20.18 -13.80 -12.38
CA LEU A 278 -19.87 -14.10 -13.78
C LEU A 278 -20.58 -15.39 -14.25
N THR A 279 -20.52 -15.69 -15.56
CA THR A 279 -21.24 -16.82 -16.19
C THR A 279 -20.60 -18.19 -16.01
N GLY A 280 -19.43 -18.28 -15.37
CA GLY A 280 -18.58 -19.48 -15.31
C GLY A 280 -19.23 -20.69 -14.60
N PRO A 281 -18.73 -21.92 -14.84
CA PRO A 281 -19.35 -23.16 -14.34
C PRO A 281 -19.28 -23.33 -12.80
N ASN A 282 -18.39 -22.61 -12.14
CA ASN A 282 -18.24 -22.61 -10.68
C ASN A 282 -18.83 -21.35 -10.02
N SER A 283 -19.57 -20.55 -10.78
CA SER A 283 -20.28 -19.37 -10.28
C SER A 283 -21.56 -19.78 -9.56
N ASN A 284 -21.83 -19.17 -8.42
CA ASN A 284 -23.12 -19.26 -7.73
C ASN A 284 -24.21 -18.37 -8.34
N ARG A 285 -23.83 -17.46 -9.26
CA ARG A 285 -24.73 -16.48 -9.90
C ARG A 285 -25.52 -15.65 -8.89
N ALA A 286 -24.86 -15.25 -7.80
CA ALA A 286 -25.45 -14.53 -6.69
C ALA A 286 -24.37 -13.76 -5.92
N GLU A 287 -24.79 -12.76 -5.18
CA GLU A 287 -23.97 -12.01 -4.23
C GLU A 287 -23.70 -12.85 -2.99
N VAL A 288 -22.54 -13.52 -2.91
CA VAL A 288 -22.19 -14.44 -1.81
C VAL A 288 -20.91 -14.00 -1.10
N PHE A 289 -20.99 -13.91 0.22
CA PHE A 289 -19.84 -13.94 1.13
C PHE A 289 -19.64 -15.34 1.69
N TYR A 290 -18.39 -15.72 1.86
CA TYR A 290 -18.00 -16.97 2.50
C TYR A 290 -17.30 -16.66 3.81
N THR A 291 -17.73 -17.27 4.90
CA THR A 291 -17.18 -16.97 6.23
C THR A 291 -16.88 -18.22 7.03
N ILE A 292 -15.93 -18.10 7.96
CA ILE A 292 -15.62 -19.17 8.91
C ILE A 292 -16.80 -19.53 9.82
N VAL A 293 -16.71 -20.73 10.38
CA VAL A 293 -17.57 -21.25 11.45
C VAL A 293 -16.73 -21.63 12.67
N PRO A 294 -17.36 -21.84 13.84
CA PRO A 294 -16.67 -22.42 15.00
C PRO A 294 -16.04 -23.76 14.63
N ALA A 295 -14.83 -24.00 15.12
CA ALA A 295 -14.07 -25.19 14.75
C ALA A 295 -13.11 -25.61 15.89
N PRO A 296 -12.92 -26.93 16.11
CA PRO A 296 -11.94 -27.43 17.05
C PRO A 296 -10.51 -27.04 16.62
N PRO A 297 -9.53 -27.06 17.54
CA PRO A 297 -8.14 -26.83 17.18
C PRO A 297 -7.63 -27.95 16.25
N THR A 298 -6.69 -27.60 15.38
CA THR A 298 -5.89 -28.55 14.58
C THR A 298 -4.43 -28.51 15.06
N PRO A 299 -3.54 -29.39 14.58
CA PRO A 299 -2.13 -29.35 14.99
C PRO A 299 -1.43 -28.00 14.78
N ASN A 300 -1.86 -27.21 13.78
CA ASN A 300 -1.23 -25.94 13.41
C ASN A 300 -2.16 -24.72 13.53
N CYS A 301 -3.37 -24.90 14.07
CA CYS A 301 -4.35 -23.83 14.24
C CYS A 301 -5.04 -23.93 15.59
N SER A 302 -5.10 -22.81 16.30
CA SER A 302 -5.90 -22.69 17.52
C SER A 302 -7.40 -22.88 17.23
N VAL A 303 -8.14 -23.21 18.28
CA VAL A 303 -9.61 -23.28 18.26
C VAL A 303 -10.23 -21.99 17.71
N VAL A 304 -11.28 -22.12 16.91
CA VAL A 304 -12.17 -21.00 16.55
C VAL A 304 -13.41 -21.15 17.41
N THR A 305 -13.51 -20.32 18.46
CA THR A 305 -14.73 -20.30 19.29
C THR A 305 -15.84 -19.55 18.58
N ARG A 306 -17.09 -19.79 19.00
CA ARG A 306 -18.27 -19.08 18.52
C ARG A 306 -18.12 -17.57 18.59
N ARG A 307 -17.67 -17.05 19.73
CA ARG A 307 -17.49 -15.61 19.90
C ARG A 307 -16.34 -15.07 19.04
N LEU A 308 -15.24 -15.82 18.91
CA LEU A 308 -14.15 -15.44 18.01
C LEU A 308 -14.63 -15.35 16.57
N ALA A 309 -15.43 -16.30 16.09
CA ALA A 309 -16.01 -16.22 14.75
C ALA A 309 -16.86 -14.95 14.60
N VAL A 310 -17.89 -14.76 15.44
CA VAL A 310 -18.81 -13.62 15.32
C VAL A 310 -18.09 -12.26 15.46
N ASP A 311 -17.10 -12.15 16.35
CA ASP A 311 -16.34 -10.90 16.57
C ASP A 311 -15.51 -10.44 15.40
N ASN A 312 -14.88 -11.39 14.71
CA ASN A 312 -14.04 -11.09 13.57
C ASN A 312 -14.88 -10.87 12.30
N LEU A 313 -16.09 -11.42 12.24
CA LEU A 313 -16.95 -11.25 11.06
C LEU A 313 -17.52 -9.85 10.90
N LYS A 314 -17.75 -9.08 11.96
CA LYS A 314 -18.26 -7.71 11.84
C LYS A 314 -17.36 -6.80 10.95
N PRO A 315 -16.06 -6.63 11.24
CA PRO A 315 -15.17 -5.87 10.35
C PRO A 315 -14.93 -6.58 9.00
N THR A 316 -14.91 -7.92 8.96
CA THR A 316 -14.77 -8.65 7.69
C THR A 316 -15.95 -8.42 6.76
N LEU A 317 -17.19 -8.36 7.24
CA LEU A 317 -18.37 -8.21 6.37
C LEU A 317 -18.39 -6.85 5.66
N ILE A 318 -18.09 -5.76 6.35
CA ILE A 318 -17.97 -4.44 5.72
C ILE A 318 -16.76 -4.37 4.76
N HIS A 319 -15.66 -5.07 5.08
CA HIS A 319 -14.52 -5.20 4.18
C HIS A 319 -14.88 -5.92 2.88
N GLU A 320 -15.49 -7.10 2.97
CA GLU A 320 -15.83 -7.91 1.79
C GLU A 320 -16.98 -7.30 0.97
N PHE A 321 -17.89 -6.55 1.61
CA PHE A 321 -18.94 -5.85 0.90
C PHE A 321 -18.39 -4.72 0.02
N GLN A 322 -17.34 -4.02 0.47
CA GLN A 322 -16.61 -3.10 -0.39
C GLN A 322 -16.10 -3.81 -1.65
N HIS A 323 -15.48 -4.98 -1.53
CA HIS A 323 -14.97 -5.71 -2.69
C HIS A 323 -16.08 -6.10 -3.68
N MET A 324 -17.23 -6.53 -3.16
CA MET A 324 -18.40 -6.84 -3.97
C MET A 324 -18.91 -5.62 -4.74
N ILE A 325 -19.05 -4.47 -4.06
CA ILE A 325 -19.44 -3.21 -4.69
C ILE A 325 -18.39 -2.80 -5.74
N SER A 326 -17.11 -2.86 -5.40
CA SER A 326 -16.00 -2.53 -6.30
C SER A 326 -16.06 -3.37 -7.58
N PHE A 327 -16.20 -4.68 -7.45
CA PHE A 327 -16.32 -5.58 -8.60
C PHE A 327 -17.54 -5.23 -9.45
N ASN A 328 -18.71 -5.00 -8.85
CA ASN A 328 -19.90 -4.58 -9.58
C ASN A 328 -19.67 -3.26 -10.35
N GLN A 329 -19.17 -2.23 -9.67
CA GLN A 329 -19.01 -0.90 -10.24
C GLN A 329 -17.98 -0.86 -11.36
N HIS A 330 -16.84 -1.52 -11.20
CA HIS A 330 -15.78 -1.54 -12.21
C HIS A 330 -16.09 -2.52 -13.34
N VAL A 331 -16.49 -3.76 -13.02
CA VAL A 331 -16.57 -4.86 -14.01
C VAL A 331 -17.95 -4.95 -14.65
N LEU A 332 -19.03 -4.97 -13.85
CA LEU A 332 -20.37 -5.24 -14.36
C LEU A 332 -21.02 -3.98 -14.94
N VAL A 333 -21.09 -2.91 -14.15
CA VAL A 333 -21.75 -1.64 -14.55
C VAL A 333 -20.97 -0.93 -15.66
N ARG A 334 -19.64 -0.91 -15.56
CA ARG A 334 -18.77 -0.11 -16.46
C ARG A 334 -17.97 -0.91 -17.45
N SER A 335 -18.09 -2.24 -17.44
CA SER A 335 -17.38 -3.10 -18.37
C SER A 335 -15.86 -2.92 -18.37
N GLY A 336 -15.28 -2.44 -17.26
CA GLY A 336 -13.85 -2.24 -17.07
C GLY A 336 -13.13 -3.50 -16.58
N SER A 337 -11.88 -3.31 -16.13
CA SER A 337 -11.14 -4.30 -15.35
C SER A 337 -11.48 -4.16 -13.88
N SER A 338 -11.33 -5.22 -13.08
CA SER A 338 -11.36 -5.09 -11.62
C SER A 338 -10.29 -4.11 -11.13
N GLU A 339 -10.54 -3.44 -10.01
CA GLU A 339 -9.60 -2.51 -9.39
C GLU A 339 -8.27 -3.22 -9.06
N GLU A 340 -7.14 -2.51 -9.16
CA GLU A 340 -5.83 -3.01 -8.75
C GLU A 340 -5.83 -3.36 -7.27
N THR A 341 -5.25 -4.51 -6.93
CA THR A 341 -5.28 -5.10 -5.58
C THR A 341 -4.97 -4.08 -4.50
N TRP A 342 -3.88 -3.31 -4.61
CA TRP A 342 -3.48 -2.35 -3.58
C TRP A 342 -4.56 -1.27 -3.32
N LEU A 343 -5.19 -0.74 -4.36
CA LEU A 343 -6.20 0.30 -4.20
C LEU A 343 -7.54 -0.29 -3.74
N ASN A 344 -7.88 -1.48 -4.24
CA ASN A 344 -9.05 -2.23 -3.79
C ASN A 344 -8.97 -2.53 -2.28
N GLU A 345 -7.82 -3.02 -1.80
CA GLU A 345 -7.55 -3.21 -0.37
C GLU A 345 -7.57 -1.90 0.42
N GLY A 346 -7.03 -0.83 -0.17
CA GLY A 346 -7.12 0.50 0.40
C GLY A 346 -8.57 0.90 0.68
N PHE A 347 -9.48 0.66 -0.27
CA PHE A 347 -10.90 0.94 -0.09
C PHE A 347 -11.56 0.02 0.95
N SER A 348 -11.26 -1.29 0.98
CA SER A 348 -11.84 -2.20 1.98
C SER A 348 -11.42 -1.86 3.41
N HIS A 349 -10.13 -1.53 3.62
CA HIS A 349 -9.68 -1.02 4.91
C HIS A 349 -10.24 0.36 5.23
N PHE A 350 -10.56 1.15 4.20
CA PHE A 350 -11.29 2.39 4.40
C PHE A 350 -12.77 2.15 4.79
N ALA A 351 -13.41 1.08 4.29
CA ALA A 351 -14.73 0.65 4.72
C ALA A 351 -14.74 0.28 6.21
N GLU A 352 -13.74 -0.48 6.67
CA GLU A 352 -13.52 -0.74 8.09
C GLU A 352 -13.35 0.56 8.91
N GLU A 353 -12.58 1.52 8.41
CA GLU A 353 -12.48 2.84 9.06
C GLU A 353 -13.84 3.51 9.20
N LEU A 354 -14.66 3.52 8.15
CA LEU A 354 -15.99 4.11 8.21
C LEU A 354 -16.87 3.38 9.23
N GLY A 355 -16.82 2.05 9.29
CA GLY A 355 -17.46 1.26 10.34
C GLY A 355 -17.01 1.70 11.74
N GLY A 356 -15.71 1.81 11.97
CA GLY A 356 -15.16 2.26 13.25
C GLY A 356 -15.48 3.71 13.63
N ARG A 357 -15.87 4.56 12.68
CA ARG A 357 -16.22 5.97 12.89
C ARG A 357 -17.72 6.21 13.02
N LEU A 358 -18.55 5.42 12.33
CA LEU A 358 -19.98 5.68 12.17
C LEU A 358 -20.85 4.75 13.03
N ILE A 359 -20.35 3.58 13.42
CA ILE A 359 -21.11 2.64 14.24
C ILE A 359 -21.05 3.09 15.71
N PRO A 360 -22.19 3.22 16.41
CA PRO A 360 -22.21 3.54 17.83
C PRO A 360 -21.50 2.47 18.66
N ASN A 361 -20.69 2.88 19.65
CA ASN A 361 -19.91 1.95 20.47
C ASN A 361 -20.74 0.84 21.15
N ALA A 362 -22.03 1.08 21.40
CA ALA A 362 -22.95 0.09 21.97
C ALA A 362 -23.20 -1.14 21.07
N GLU A 363 -22.91 -1.04 19.77
CA GLU A 363 -23.17 -2.09 18.77
C GLU A 363 -21.97 -3.01 18.53
N CYS A 364 -20.82 -2.62 19.05
CA CYS A 364 -19.58 -3.37 18.92
C CYS A 364 -19.44 -4.38 20.04
N THR A 365 -18.63 -5.41 19.79
CA THR A 365 -18.47 -6.49 20.75
C THR A 365 -17.88 -5.93 22.05
N PRO A 366 -18.42 -6.28 23.24
CA PRO A 366 -17.87 -5.86 24.54
C PRO A 366 -16.39 -6.22 24.77
N ALA A 367 -15.82 -7.13 23.99
CA ALA A 367 -14.39 -7.46 24.01
C ALA A 367 -13.48 -6.33 23.51
N PHE A 368 -14.04 -5.35 22.78
CA PHE A 368 -13.34 -4.16 22.32
C PHE A 368 -13.79 -2.93 23.11
N THR A 369 -12.88 -1.97 23.27
CA THR A 369 -13.17 -0.73 24.01
C THR A 369 -14.15 0.19 23.28
N SER A 370 -14.27 0.04 21.95
CA SER A 370 -15.11 0.86 21.08
C SER A 370 -15.23 0.19 19.71
N CYS A 371 -16.19 0.67 18.90
CA CYS A 371 -16.23 0.30 17.48
C CYS A 371 -14.99 0.73 16.73
N ARG A 372 -14.43 1.88 17.11
CA ARG A 372 -13.15 2.32 16.57
C ARG A 372 -12.05 1.29 16.79
N SER A 373 -11.96 0.73 18.00
CA SER A 373 -11.00 -0.35 18.28
C SER A 373 -11.32 -1.63 17.51
N GLN A 374 -12.59 -2.07 17.46
CA GLN A 374 -12.94 -3.32 16.76
C GLN A 374 -12.62 -3.26 15.26
N TYR A 375 -12.94 -2.16 14.59
CA TYR A 375 -12.82 -2.09 13.14
C TYR A 375 -11.47 -1.55 12.65
N THR A 376 -10.78 -0.70 13.40
CA THR A 376 -9.58 0.00 12.88
C THR A 376 -8.26 -0.48 13.44
N SER A 377 -8.25 -1.33 14.49
CA SER A 377 -6.98 -1.77 15.10
C SER A 377 -6.08 -2.49 14.10
N GLY A 378 -6.64 -3.30 13.20
CA GLY A 378 -5.88 -3.94 12.12
C GLY A 378 -5.15 -2.93 11.24
N ASN A 379 -5.85 -1.88 10.79
CA ASN A 379 -5.29 -0.83 9.93
C ASN A 379 -4.18 -0.02 10.62
N ILE A 380 -4.36 0.29 11.90
CA ILE A 380 -3.36 1.01 12.71
C ILE A 380 -2.12 0.14 12.96
N LEU A 381 -2.28 -1.17 13.23
CA LEU A 381 -1.17 -2.11 13.41
C LEU A 381 -0.40 -2.32 12.11
N ASN A 382 -1.12 -2.55 11.01
CA ASN A 382 -0.55 -2.78 9.69
C ASN A 382 0.25 -1.56 9.19
N SER A 383 -0.29 -0.36 9.37
CA SER A 383 0.41 0.88 9.04
C SER A 383 1.61 1.13 9.95
N TYR A 384 1.50 0.85 11.27
CA TYR A 384 2.63 0.89 12.19
C TYR A 384 3.79 0.00 11.71
N ASP A 385 3.48 -1.24 11.31
CA ASP A 385 4.48 -2.19 10.84
C ASP A 385 5.11 -1.82 9.50
N TYR A 386 4.33 -1.25 8.57
CA TYR A 386 4.87 -0.66 7.34
C TYR A 386 5.89 0.44 7.64
N PHE A 387 5.54 1.33 8.58
CA PHE A 387 6.33 2.50 8.88
C PHE A 387 7.62 2.24 9.66
N LYS A 388 7.84 1.01 10.15
CA LYS A 388 9.16 0.58 10.66
C LYS A 388 10.22 0.54 9.55
N ASN A 389 9.82 0.20 8.32
CA ASN A 389 10.73 0.18 7.17
C ASN A 389 9.95 0.31 5.84
N PRO A 390 9.50 1.53 5.46
CA PRO A 390 8.65 1.74 4.29
C PRO A 390 9.28 1.30 2.97
N GLU A 391 10.61 1.35 2.86
CA GLU A 391 11.36 0.98 1.66
C GLU A 391 11.21 -0.51 1.33
N SER A 392 11.02 -1.36 2.34
CA SER A 392 10.97 -2.81 2.21
C SER A 392 9.69 -3.36 1.58
N PHE A 393 8.64 -2.54 1.47
CA PHE A 393 7.32 -2.97 1.01
C PHE A 393 6.86 -2.15 -0.19
N PHE A 394 5.95 -2.69 -0.99
CA PHE A 394 5.31 -1.95 -2.07
C PHE A 394 4.09 -1.19 -1.56
N LEU A 395 3.81 -0.02 -2.13
CA LEU A 395 2.44 0.50 -2.18
C LEU A 395 1.76 -0.01 -3.46
N VAL A 396 2.44 0.12 -4.60
CA VAL A 396 2.00 -0.43 -5.89
C VAL A 396 2.72 -1.76 -6.11
N GLY A 397 2.09 -2.83 -5.62
CA GLY A 397 2.68 -4.17 -5.58
C GLY A 397 2.72 -4.90 -6.92
N PRO A 398 3.57 -5.95 -7.03
CA PRO A 398 3.49 -6.91 -8.12
C PRO A 398 2.09 -7.53 -8.23
N SER A 399 1.69 -7.95 -9.43
CA SER A 399 0.55 -8.87 -9.54
C SER A 399 0.82 -10.18 -8.79
N SER A 400 2.08 -10.64 -8.78
CA SER A 400 2.46 -11.81 -8.00
C SER A 400 2.65 -11.54 -6.49
N SER A 401 2.30 -10.35 -5.98
CA SER A 401 2.42 -10.08 -4.54
C SER A 401 1.39 -10.92 -3.80
N ASN A 402 1.77 -11.38 -2.61
CA ASN A 402 0.83 -11.99 -1.66
C ASN A 402 0.20 -10.95 -0.73
N GLY A 403 0.39 -9.64 -0.95
CA GLY A 403 -0.28 -8.56 -0.22
C GLY A 403 0.00 -8.55 1.28
N THR A 404 1.25 -8.26 1.69
CA THR A 404 1.65 -8.34 3.11
C THR A 404 0.89 -7.37 4.01
N LEU A 405 0.96 -7.54 5.34
CA LEU A 405 0.15 -6.73 6.25
C LEU A 405 0.61 -5.27 6.18
N GLN A 406 1.90 -5.08 5.98
CA GLN A 406 2.53 -3.78 5.74
C GLN A 406 2.05 -3.15 4.43
N GLU A 407 1.91 -3.91 3.33
CA GLU A 407 1.38 -3.39 2.07
C GLU A 407 -0.09 -2.96 2.20
N ARG A 408 -0.89 -3.71 2.98
CA ARG A 408 -2.27 -3.32 3.33
C ARG A 408 -2.30 -2.05 4.18
N GLY A 409 -1.42 -1.96 5.17
CA GLY A 409 -1.23 -0.76 5.99
C GLY A 409 -0.82 0.47 5.18
N ALA A 410 0.07 0.29 4.19
CA ALA A 410 0.46 1.32 3.25
C ALA A 410 -0.73 1.78 2.39
N SER A 411 -1.50 0.82 1.88
CA SER A 411 -2.67 1.08 1.01
C SER A 411 -3.74 1.89 1.72
N TRP A 412 -4.13 1.48 2.94
CA TRP A 412 -5.05 2.25 3.78
C TRP A 412 -4.51 3.65 4.10
N HIS A 413 -3.26 3.73 4.58
CA HIS A 413 -2.69 5.00 5.03
C HIS A 413 -2.49 5.99 3.88
N PHE A 414 -2.11 5.51 2.68
CA PHE A 414 -2.02 6.33 1.48
C PHE A 414 -3.39 6.82 1.04
N LEU A 415 -4.37 5.93 0.91
CA LEU A 415 -5.72 6.32 0.52
C LEU A 415 -6.31 7.32 1.53
N ARG A 416 -6.16 7.07 2.83
CA ARG A 416 -6.64 7.98 3.87
C ARG A 416 -6.02 9.36 3.76
N TRP A 417 -4.71 9.45 3.51
CA TRP A 417 -4.06 10.74 3.25
C TRP A 417 -4.60 11.40 1.98
N VAL A 418 -4.75 10.66 0.87
CA VAL A 418 -5.34 11.18 -0.37
C VAL A 418 -6.72 11.77 -0.10
N LEU A 419 -7.59 11.04 0.61
CA LEU A 419 -8.94 11.50 0.93
C LEU A 419 -8.91 12.74 1.83
N ASP A 420 -8.02 12.83 2.83
CA ASP A 420 -7.87 14.05 3.64
C ASP A 420 -7.44 15.27 2.81
N GLN A 421 -6.66 15.03 1.76
CA GLN A 421 -6.03 16.07 0.97
C GLN A 421 -6.88 16.55 -0.20
N TYR A 422 -7.67 15.67 -0.81
CA TYR A 422 -8.32 15.94 -2.09
C TYR A 422 -9.85 15.78 -2.05
N ALA A 423 -10.40 15.19 -0.99
CA ALA A 423 -11.85 15.18 -0.83
C ALA A 423 -12.37 16.61 -0.68
N SER A 424 -13.40 16.93 -1.46
CA SER A 424 -14.12 18.21 -1.37
C SER A 424 -15.41 18.09 -0.55
N ASP A 425 -15.77 16.88 -0.12
CA ASP A 425 -16.90 16.59 0.74
C ASP A 425 -16.49 16.56 2.22
N SER A 426 -17.20 15.81 3.06
CA SER A 426 -16.89 15.73 4.49
C SER A 426 -15.54 15.05 4.75
N ILE A 427 -15.03 15.12 5.98
CA ILE A 427 -13.83 14.36 6.40
C ILE A 427 -14.03 12.83 6.34
N LEU A 428 -15.26 12.36 6.13
CA LEU A 428 -15.56 10.96 5.81
C LEU A 428 -15.32 10.63 4.34
N ALA A 429 -15.16 11.61 3.46
CA ALA A 429 -14.77 11.45 2.06
C ALA A 429 -15.63 10.47 1.23
N THR A 430 -16.88 10.23 1.61
CA THR A 430 -17.75 9.21 1.02
C THR A 430 -18.16 9.54 -0.41
N ALA A 431 -18.31 10.82 -0.77
CA ALA A 431 -18.58 11.19 -2.16
C ALA A 431 -17.35 10.98 -3.05
N THR A 432 -16.17 11.29 -2.51
CA THR A 432 -14.89 11.13 -3.21
C THR A 432 -14.55 9.65 -3.42
N SER A 433 -14.64 8.82 -2.37
CA SER A 433 -14.44 7.37 -2.50
C SER A 433 -15.46 6.74 -3.45
N ARG A 434 -16.71 7.21 -3.43
CA ARG A 434 -17.74 6.74 -4.36
C ARG A 434 -17.34 7.05 -5.78
N ALA A 435 -16.88 8.26 -6.07
CA ALA A 435 -16.43 8.64 -7.41
C ALA A 435 -15.24 7.79 -7.89
N MET A 436 -14.32 7.45 -6.99
CA MET A 436 -13.18 6.59 -7.30
C MET A 436 -13.58 5.13 -7.53
N VAL A 437 -14.63 4.60 -6.89
CA VAL A 437 -15.13 3.25 -7.18
C VAL A 437 -16.07 3.25 -8.41
N ALA A 438 -16.79 4.35 -8.62
CA ALA A 438 -17.74 4.55 -9.70
C ALA A 438 -17.07 4.93 -11.04
N THR A 439 -16.01 4.22 -11.43
CA THR A 439 -15.20 4.51 -12.64
C THR A 439 -14.71 3.23 -13.34
N ASN A 440 -14.24 3.37 -14.58
CA ASN A 440 -13.55 2.28 -15.30
C ASN A 440 -12.02 2.39 -15.20
N GLN A 441 -11.51 3.45 -14.58
CA GLN A 441 -10.08 3.62 -14.29
C GLN A 441 -9.68 2.77 -13.09
N THR A 442 -8.43 2.31 -13.06
CA THR A 442 -7.90 1.50 -11.96
C THR A 442 -6.54 2.01 -11.53
N GLY A 443 -6.12 1.62 -10.32
CA GLY A 443 -4.83 1.90 -9.73
C GLY A 443 -4.50 3.38 -9.73
N VAL A 444 -3.28 3.70 -10.16
CA VAL A 444 -2.81 5.08 -10.16
C VAL A 444 -3.60 5.99 -11.10
N ALA A 445 -4.09 5.49 -12.24
CA ALA A 445 -4.94 6.29 -13.14
C ALA A 445 -6.21 6.75 -12.43
N ASN A 446 -6.84 5.87 -11.64
CA ASN A 446 -8.00 6.20 -10.82
C ASN A 446 -7.68 7.33 -9.82
N VAL A 447 -6.61 7.17 -9.03
CA VAL A 447 -6.21 8.20 -8.04
C VAL A 447 -5.91 9.55 -8.71
N GLN A 448 -5.19 9.55 -9.83
CA GLN A 448 -4.87 10.80 -10.53
C GLN A 448 -6.12 11.46 -11.13
N ALA A 449 -7.06 10.68 -11.64
CA ALA A 449 -8.32 11.22 -12.16
C ALA A 449 -9.17 11.87 -11.06
N ALA A 450 -9.22 11.27 -9.88
CA ALA A 450 -10.00 11.80 -8.76
C ALA A 450 -9.35 13.02 -8.08
N THR A 451 -8.01 13.09 -8.07
CA THR A 451 -7.26 14.14 -7.35
C THR A 451 -6.79 15.28 -8.25
N GLY A 452 -6.64 15.05 -9.56
CA GLY A 452 -5.94 15.94 -10.48
C GLY A 452 -4.43 16.07 -10.23
N ALA A 453 -3.88 15.34 -9.26
CA ALA A 453 -2.47 15.40 -8.87
C ALA A 453 -1.67 14.25 -9.47
N SER A 454 -0.36 14.43 -9.64
CA SER A 454 0.52 13.35 -10.11
C SER A 454 0.88 12.39 -8.99
N PHE A 455 0.92 11.09 -9.26
CA PHE A 455 1.31 10.09 -8.26
C PHE A 455 2.75 10.30 -7.77
N ALA A 456 3.65 10.68 -8.67
CA ALA A 456 5.03 11.02 -8.33
C ALA A 456 5.16 12.28 -7.43
N THR A 457 4.14 13.14 -7.39
CA THR A 457 4.04 14.23 -6.41
C THR A 457 3.45 13.70 -5.09
N MET A 458 2.39 12.90 -5.16
CA MET A 458 1.66 12.44 -3.98
C MET A 458 2.48 11.53 -3.07
N VAL A 459 3.24 10.56 -3.60
CA VAL A 459 4.01 9.61 -2.78
C VAL A 459 5.01 10.30 -1.84
N PRO A 460 5.92 11.19 -2.29
CA PRO A 460 6.82 11.88 -1.37
C PRO A 460 6.10 12.81 -0.40
N GLN A 461 4.99 13.45 -0.78
CA GLN A 461 4.19 14.25 0.15
C GLN A 461 3.57 13.39 1.24
N TRP A 462 2.97 12.27 0.87
CA TRP A 462 2.41 11.30 1.79
C TRP A 462 3.46 10.78 2.77
N LEU A 463 4.63 10.36 2.29
CA LEU A 463 5.70 9.87 3.16
C LEU A 463 6.19 10.96 4.12
N MET A 464 6.37 12.20 3.64
CA MET A 464 6.70 13.32 4.55
C MET A 464 5.57 13.58 5.56
N ALA A 465 4.30 13.49 5.13
CA ALA A 465 3.14 13.64 5.99
C ALA A 465 3.11 12.59 7.10
N SER A 466 3.44 11.33 6.81
CA SER A 466 3.51 10.26 7.81
C SER A 466 4.55 10.53 8.90
N TYR A 467 5.60 11.29 8.61
CA TYR A 467 6.55 11.73 9.62
C TYR A 467 6.09 13.00 10.33
N LEU A 468 5.61 14.00 9.60
CA LEU A 468 5.25 15.30 10.20
C LEU A 468 3.94 15.25 11.01
N ASP A 469 3.00 14.39 10.63
CA ASP A 469 1.68 14.11 11.20
C ASP A 469 1.16 15.12 12.26
N ASP A 470 0.82 14.66 13.46
CA ASP A 470 0.34 15.48 14.57
C ASP A 470 1.47 15.90 15.54
N GLY A 471 2.72 15.91 15.06
CA GLY A 471 3.87 16.38 15.83
C GLY A 471 3.77 17.88 16.11
N ASN A 472 3.60 18.25 17.38
CA ASN A 472 3.54 19.65 17.81
C ASN A 472 4.93 20.32 17.88
N ASP A 473 5.99 19.52 17.82
CA ASP A 473 7.39 19.93 17.75
C ASP A 473 7.87 20.19 16.31
N LEU A 474 7.03 19.91 15.32
CA LEU A 474 7.34 20.01 13.90
C LEU A 474 6.63 21.22 13.28
N PRO A 475 7.26 21.94 12.32
CA PRO A 475 6.68 23.14 11.78
C PRO A 475 5.34 22.86 11.09
N GLU A 476 4.46 23.85 11.12
CA GLU A 476 3.27 23.84 10.28
C GLU A 476 3.67 24.17 8.85
N GLU A 477 3.25 23.31 7.92
CA GLU A 477 3.57 23.43 6.50
C GLU A 477 2.45 24.22 5.81
N ALA A 478 2.81 25.25 5.04
CA ALA A 478 1.87 26.26 4.55
C ALA A 478 0.82 25.72 3.56
N THR A 479 1.06 24.60 2.87
CA THR A 479 0.09 23.99 1.96
C THR A 479 -0.92 23.06 2.65
N GLY A 480 -0.70 22.71 3.92
CA GLY A 480 -1.50 21.74 4.66
C GLY A 480 -1.41 20.29 4.15
N ARG A 481 -0.50 19.99 3.23
CA ARG A 481 -0.39 18.67 2.56
C ARG A 481 0.37 17.64 3.39
N LEU A 482 1.23 18.08 4.30
CA LEU A 482 2.15 17.21 5.04
C LEU A 482 1.61 16.78 6.42
N ARG A 483 0.30 16.59 6.56
CA ARG A 483 -0.34 16.04 7.76
C ARG A 483 -1.58 15.21 7.40
N LEU A 484 -1.96 14.27 8.27
CA LEU A 484 -3.31 13.70 8.25
C LEU A 484 -4.27 14.69 8.92
N LYS A 485 -5.51 14.77 8.41
CA LYS A 485 -6.57 15.61 8.95
C LYS A 485 -7.59 14.79 9.73
N SER A 486 -7.77 13.51 9.39
CA SER A 486 -8.76 12.63 10.03
C SER A 486 -8.19 11.77 11.15
N TRP A 487 -6.86 11.74 11.31
CA TRP A 487 -6.15 10.91 12.29
C TRP A 487 -4.94 11.64 12.89
N GLY A 488 -4.63 11.33 14.15
CA GLY A 488 -3.35 11.60 14.78
C GLY A 488 -2.66 10.29 15.12
N LEU A 489 -1.99 9.69 14.12
CA LEU A 489 -1.45 8.33 14.26
C LEU A 489 -0.19 8.33 15.10
N ARG A 490 0.64 9.36 15.00
CA ARG A 490 1.77 9.52 15.91
C ARG A 490 1.30 9.63 17.36
N ALA A 491 0.25 10.39 17.70
CA ALA A 491 -0.31 10.36 19.06
C ALA A 491 -0.82 8.97 19.47
N ILE A 492 -1.47 8.23 18.56
CA ILE A 492 -1.93 6.86 18.85
C ILE A 492 -0.75 5.92 19.16
N TRP A 493 0.29 5.93 18.32
CA TRP A 493 1.45 5.04 18.47
C TRP A 493 2.34 5.40 19.64
N THR A 494 2.34 6.66 20.09
CA THR A 494 3.16 7.14 21.21
C THR A 494 2.40 7.25 22.54
N ASN A 495 1.08 7.09 22.53
CA ASN A 495 0.27 7.12 23.74
C ASN A 495 0.78 6.09 24.76
N PRO A 496 1.09 6.47 26.01
CA PRO A 496 1.53 5.55 27.05
C PRO A 496 0.64 4.31 27.20
N ALA A 497 -0.69 4.46 27.08
CA ALA A 497 -1.64 3.36 27.21
C ALA A 497 -1.52 2.29 26.11
N ASN A 498 -0.95 2.66 24.95
CA ASN A 498 -0.80 1.76 23.81
C ASN A 498 0.61 1.17 23.69
N GLN A 499 1.52 1.45 24.64
CA GLN A 499 2.89 0.96 24.60
C GLN A 499 3.00 -0.48 25.10
N LYS A 500 3.96 -1.26 24.57
CA LYS A 500 4.26 -2.64 25.01
C LYS A 500 4.55 -2.77 26.51
N VAL A 501 5.23 -1.78 27.09
CA VAL A 501 5.46 -1.71 28.55
C VAL A 501 4.15 -1.71 29.36
N ASN A 502 3.04 -1.28 28.75
CA ASN A 502 1.71 -1.23 29.33
C ASN A 502 0.75 -2.24 28.66
N ASN A 503 1.26 -3.36 28.14
CA ASN A 503 0.50 -4.40 27.42
C ASN A 503 -0.18 -3.94 26.12
N GLY A 504 0.23 -2.81 25.55
CA GLY A 504 -0.17 -2.38 24.21
C GLY A 504 0.71 -2.96 23.11
N PRO A 505 0.41 -2.71 21.83
CA PRO A 505 1.15 -3.30 20.72
C PRO A 505 2.38 -2.49 20.25
N PHE A 506 2.50 -1.22 20.64
CA PHE A 506 3.48 -0.29 20.04
C PHE A 506 4.75 -0.11 20.87
N GLU A 507 5.84 0.23 20.20
CA GLU A 507 7.15 0.55 20.76
C GLU A 507 7.55 1.99 20.38
N GLY A 508 6.68 2.94 20.72
CA GLY A 508 6.83 4.35 20.38
C GLY A 508 6.49 4.67 18.92
N PHE A 509 7.13 5.69 18.37
CA PHE A 509 6.91 6.11 16.99
C PHE A 509 7.72 5.24 16.01
N PRO A 510 7.10 4.61 14.99
CA PRO A 510 7.77 3.59 14.17
C PRO A 510 8.75 4.18 13.15
N LEU A 511 8.52 5.40 12.67
CA LEU A 511 9.38 6.07 11.69
C LEU A 511 10.58 6.73 12.39
N LEU A 512 11.73 6.07 12.31
CA LEU A 512 13.00 6.55 12.85
C LEU A 512 14.02 6.77 11.71
N PRO A 513 14.04 7.95 11.06
CA PRO A 513 14.91 8.23 9.94
C PRO A 513 16.40 8.17 10.30
N GLU A 514 17.21 7.63 9.40
CA GLU A 514 18.68 7.72 9.53
C GLU A 514 19.14 9.17 9.37
N THR A 515 20.16 9.57 10.14
CA THR A 515 20.66 10.94 10.11
C THR A 515 21.78 11.10 9.07
N ILE A 516 21.62 12.08 8.18
CA ILE A 516 22.65 12.54 7.25
C ILE A 516 23.31 13.77 7.85
N SER A 517 24.61 13.69 8.13
CA SER A 517 25.44 14.80 8.60
C SER A 517 26.86 14.66 8.05
N GLY A 518 27.41 15.71 7.43
CA GLY A 518 28.78 15.64 6.93
C GLY A 518 28.93 14.68 5.74
N VAL A 519 29.73 13.62 5.91
CA VAL A 519 29.91 12.54 4.93
C VAL A 519 28.98 11.38 5.28
N PHE A 520 28.21 10.91 4.30
CA PHE A 520 27.26 9.82 4.47
C PHE A 520 27.17 8.98 3.19
N SER A 521 26.90 7.68 3.33
CA SER A 521 26.51 6.85 2.20
C SER A 521 25.52 5.76 2.60
N ARG A 522 24.62 5.40 1.68
CA ARG A 522 23.61 4.35 1.85
C ARG A 522 23.21 3.76 0.51
N SER A 523 23.16 2.44 0.43
CA SER A 523 22.50 1.73 -0.66
C SER A 523 21.15 1.17 -0.24
N GLY A 524 20.26 1.01 -1.19
CA GLY A 524 18.95 0.41 -0.99
C GLY A 524 18.22 0.10 -2.30
N VAL A 525 16.93 -0.23 -2.21
CA VAL A 525 16.06 -0.56 -3.33
C VAL A 525 14.73 0.17 -3.15
N LEU A 526 14.41 1.05 -4.10
CA LEU A 526 13.09 1.67 -4.19
C LEU A 526 12.13 0.69 -4.87
N ARG A 527 10.96 0.49 -4.26
CA ARG A 527 9.85 -0.34 -4.76
C ARG A 527 8.69 0.57 -5.17
N GLY A 528 7.79 0.11 -6.05
CA GLY A 528 6.64 0.89 -6.52
C GLY A 528 5.86 1.58 -5.39
N GLY A 529 5.82 2.92 -5.41
CA GLY A 529 5.16 3.75 -4.40
C GLY A 529 5.76 3.70 -2.98
N SER A 530 6.95 3.12 -2.80
CA SER A 530 7.66 3.08 -1.52
C SER A 530 8.68 4.21 -1.37
N GLY A 531 9.32 4.33 -0.21
CA GLY A 531 10.42 5.27 -0.04
C GLY A 531 11.14 5.12 1.28
N ARG A 532 12.12 5.99 1.50
CA ARG A 532 12.92 6.03 2.73
C ARG A 532 13.08 7.45 3.25
N HIS A 533 12.91 7.59 4.56
CA HIS A 533 13.10 8.84 5.28
C HIS A 533 14.53 9.01 5.76
N PHE A 534 15.04 10.23 5.66
CA PHE A 534 16.32 10.67 6.17
C PHE A 534 16.13 11.99 6.93
N ARG A 535 16.80 12.10 8.08
CA ARG A 535 16.90 13.35 8.83
C ARG A 535 18.21 14.03 8.46
N VAL A 536 18.16 15.12 7.71
CA VAL A 536 19.36 15.84 7.29
C VAL A 536 19.65 16.94 8.30
N THR A 537 20.85 16.94 8.89
CA THR A 537 21.24 17.92 9.91
C THR A 537 22.51 18.65 9.51
N GLN A 538 22.51 19.97 9.69
CA GLN A 538 23.69 20.82 9.57
C GLN A 538 23.92 21.52 10.91
N PRO A 539 25.14 21.48 11.48
CA PRO A 539 25.44 22.18 12.72
C PRO A 539 25.35 23.70 12.53
N SER A 540 25.46 24.45 13.63
CA SER A 540 25.61 25.92 13.59
C SER A 540 26.69 26.34 12.60
N ASN A 541 26.34 27.23 11.67
CA ASN A 541 27.22 27.68 10.59
C ASN A 541 27.77 26.55 9.71
N GLY A 542 27.04 25.43 9.64
CA GLY A 542 27.44 24.26 8.87
C GLY A 542 27.61 24.57 7.38
N PRO A 543 28.60 23.97 6.70
CA PRO A 543 28.86 24.23 5.29
C PRO A 543 27.73 23.70 4.39
N VAL A 544 27.77 24.09 3.11
CA VAL A 544 26.94 23.51 2.05
C VAL A 544 27.06 21.98 2.05
N LEU A 545 25.92 21.31 2.00
CA LEU A 545 25.81 19.85 1.93
C LEU A 545 25.34 19.45 0.53
N ASN A 546 26.09 18.57 -0.12
CA ASN A 546 25.76 18.03 -1.44
C ASN A 546 25.31 16.59 -1.27
N ILE A 547 24.14 16.25 -1.79
CA ILE A 547 23.58 14.90 -1.80
C ILE A 547 23.53 14.45 -3.25
N HIS A 548 24.11 13.29 -3.55
CA HIS A 548 24.16 12.70 -4.88
C HIS A 548 23.61 11.27 -4.80
N VAL A 549 22.59 10.95 -5.59
CA VAL A 549 21.99 9.63 -5.67
C VAL A 549 22.10 9.08 -7.08
N VAL A 550 22.76 7.94 -7.18
CA VAL A 550 22.91 7.13 -8.39
C VAL A 550 22.30 5.75 -8.14
N LYS A 551 22.27 4.87 -9.13
CA LYS A 551 21.74 3.51 -8.99
C LYS A 551 22.62 2.61 -8.12
N ASN A 552 23.94 2.75 -8.26
CA ASN A 552 24.92 1.86 -7.65
C ASN A 552 26.29 2.55 -7.52
N SER A 553 27.28 1.84 -6.97
CA SER A 553 28.65 2.34 -6.82
C SER A 553 29.39 2.56 -8.13
N SER A 554 28.90 2.03 -9.26
CA SER A 554 29.43 2.29 -10.60
C SER A 554 29.03 3.65 -11.15
N GLY A 555 28.09 4.35 -10.51
CA GLY A 555 27.64 5.67 -10.95
C GLY A 555 26.55 5.65 -12.01
N ASP A 556 25.93 4.50 -12.26
CA ASP A 556 24.84 4.38 -13.23
C ASP A 556 23.67 5.30 -12.84
N PRO A 557 22.97 5.93 -13.80
CA PRO A 557 21.78 6.71 -13.51
C PRO A 557 20.69 5.83 -12.88
N LEU A 558 19.85 6.45 -12.04
CA LEU A 558 18.67 5.80 -11.47
C LEU A 558 17.77 5.25 -12.58
N ASP A 559 17.14 4.11 -12.29
CA ASP A 559 16.20 3.49 -13.23
C ASP A 559 14.98 4.40 -13.46
N ALA A 560 14.74 4.77 -14.73
CA ALA A 560 13.64 5.65 -15.10
C ALA A 560 12.26 5.06 -14.72
N ALA A 561 12.12 3.73 -14.71
CA ALA A 561 10.86 3.08 -14.36
C ALA A 561 10.44 3.31 -12.90
N VAL A 562 11.41 3.51 -12.00
CA VAL A 562 11.16 3.82 -10.58
C VAL A 562 10.57 5.21 -10.38
N VAL A 563 10.78 6.13 -11.34
CA VAL A 563 10.33 7.52 -11.24
C VAL A 563 10.76 8.11 -9.89
N ALA A 564 12.05 8.00 -9.57
CA ALA A 564 12.58 8.41 -8.27
C ALA A 564 12.26 9.89 -7.99
N ARG A 565 11.98 10.24 -6.74
CA ARG A 565 11.67 11.61 -6.30
C ARG A 565 12.33 11.91 -4.97
N TYR A 566 12.84 13.13 -4.81
CA TYR A 566 13.12 13.69 -3.50
C TYR A 566 11.89 14.45 -3.03
N GLY A 567 11.35 14.13 -1.85
CA GLY A 567 10.58 15.08 -1.07
C GLY A 567 11.50 15.68 -0.02
N ILE A 568 11.53 17.00 0.13
CA ILE A 568 12.30 17.65 1.18
C ILE A 568 11.47 18.76 1.82
N VAL A 569 11.50 18.81 3.16
CA VAL A 569 10.87 19.85 3.96
C VAL A 569 11.85 20.33 5.02
N ARG A 570 11.94 21.65 5.21
CA ARG A 570 12.80 22.23 6.25
C ARG A 570 12.07 22.23 7.59
N ILE A 571 12.68 21.59 8.59
CA ILE A 571 12.20 21.53 9.97
C ILE A 571 12.67 22.77 10.76
N ARG A 572 13.93 23.19 10.60
CA ARG A 572 14.48 24.41 11.22
C ARG A 572 15.61 25.02 10.40
#